data_AF-A0A1J4RH80-F1
#
_entry.id   AF-A0A1J4RH80-F1
#
_cell.length_a   1.000
_cell.length_b   1.000
_cell.length_c   1.000
_cell.angle_alpha   90.00
_cell.angle_beta   90.00
_cell.angle_gamma   90.00
#
_symmetry.space_group_name_H-M   'P 1'
#
loop_
_entity.id
_entity.type
_entity.pdbx_description
1 polymer ?
#
loop_
_entity_poly.entity_id
_entity_poly.type
_entity_poly.pdbx_seq_one_letter_code
_entity_poly.pdbx_strand_id
1 'polypeptide(L)'
;MKTENFRTFTASMIAVVTVISALVAWRAALASQDSGEADFRGLVATVNAEEAWVLSEIKVAEHYQAFLSYTRYTELGNKVYDALQAEPADASGLERQKSDSWGIAFGLQSLFFPSRYLLPDGTYDSQREMDELLADEQRARDTRAETHFEEGDNLRRKANLLVDMLILLGVSFWFFTLAQIIEHKAKILFAFAGGFLLAVGSFAALIIELVM
;
A
#
# COMPACT_ATOMS: atom_id res chain seq x y z
N MET A 1 -55.70 -20.76 -7.07
CA MET A 1 -55.26 -20.83 -5.66
C MET A 1 -56.36 -20.26 -4.77
N LYS A 2 -56.72 -20.93 -3.67
CA LYS A 2 -57.56 -20.30 -2.63
C LYS A 2 -56.80 -19.09 -2.07
N THR A 3 -57.52 -18.02 -1.73
CA THR A 3 -56.95 -16.74 -1.23
C THR A 3 -56.03 -16.93 -0.03
N GLU A 4 -56.35 -17.86 0.87
CA GLU A 4 -55.51 -18.22 2.02
C GLU A 4 -54.15 -18.79 1.60
N ASN A 5 -54.12 -19.77 0.68
CA ASN A 5 -52.86 -20.37 0.21
C ASN A 5 -51.94 -19.32 -0.42
N PHE A 6 -52.49 -18.33 -1.12
CA PHE A 6 -51.69 -17.26 -1.74
C PHE A 6 -51.08 -16.34 -0.69
N ARG A 7 -51.85 -15.98 0.34
CA ARG A 7 -51.39 -15.16 1.45
C ARG A 7 -50.28 -15.86 2.25
N THR A 8 -50.42 -17.16 2.49
CA THR A 8 -49.36 -17.97 3.12
C THR A 8 -48.12 -18.02 2.24
N PHE A 9 -48.26 -18.23 0.93
CA PHE A 9 -47.14 -18.24 0.00
C PHE A 9 -46.36 -16.91 -0.02
N THR A 10 -47.06 -15.78 -0.13
CA THR A 10 -46.40 -14.45 -0.12
C THR A 10 -45.74 -14.17 1.23
N ALA A 11 -46.35 -14.58 2.35
CA ALA A 11 -45.74 -14.44 3.67
C ALA A 11 -44.45 -15.27 3.80
N SER A 12 -44.45 -16.50 3.28
CA SER A 12 -43.23 -17.32 3.22
C SER A 12 -42.15 -16.68 2.35
N MET A 13 -42.50 -16.11 1.19
CA MET A 13 -41.54 -15.41 0.34
C MET A 13 -40.94 -14.17 1.00
N ILE A 14 -41.75 -13.40 1.74
CA ILE A 14 -41.26 -12.27 2.55
C ILE A 14 -40.22 -12.75 3.57
N ALA A 15 -40.49 -13.84 4.28
CA ALA A 15 -39.54 -14.41 5.24
C ALA A 15 -38.22 -14.82 4.56
N VAL A 16 -38.30 -15.43 3.37
CA VAL A 16 -37.11 -15.80 2.59
C VAL A 16 -36.31 -14.56 2.17
N VAL A 17 -36.95 -13.53 1.61
CA VAL A 17 -36.26 -12.27 1.24
C VAL A 17 -35.54 -11.70 2.46
N THR A 18 -36.21 -11.63 3.62
CA THR A 18 -35.60 -11.06 4.84
C THR A 18 -34.35 -11.81 5.27
N VAL A 19 -34.36 -13.14 5.26
CA VAL A 19 -33.19 -13.96 5.62
C VAL A 19 -32.05 -13.74 4.62
N ILE A 20 -32.35 -13.74 3.33
CA ILE A 20 -31.33 -13.53 2.28
C ILE A 20 -30.74 -12.12 2.40
N SER A 21 -31.57 -11.09 2.57
CA SER A 21 -31.11 -9.72 2.80
C SER A 21 -30.21 -9.61 4.03
N ALA A 22 -30.55 -10.28 5.14
CA ALA A 22 -29.70 -10.29 6.32
C ALA A 22 -28.32 -10.93 6.06
N LEU A 23 -28.28 -12.03 5.29
CA LEU A 23 -27.03 -12.68 4.90
C LEU A 23 -26.18 -11.79 3.98
N VAL A 24 -26.80 -11.15 2.98
CA VAL A 24 -26.11 -10.23 2.06
C VAL A 24 -25.58 -9.02 2.83
N ALA A 25 -26.35 -8.46 3.77
CA ALA A 25 -25.91 -7.35 4.60
C ALA A 25 -24.73 -7.72 5.49
N TRP A 26 -24.75 -8.91 6.09
CA TRP A 26 -23.62 -9.40 6.87
C TRP A 26 -22.36 -9.55 6.00
N ARG A 27 -22.49 -10.12 4.80
CA ARG A 27 -21.36 -10.25 3.86
C ARG A 27 -20.81 -8.90 3.41
N ALA A 28 -21.69 -7.93 3.13
CA ALA A 28 -21.27 -6.57 2.79
C ALA A 28 -20.48 -5.91 3.92
N ALA A 29 -20.92 -6.10 5.17
CA ALA A 29 -20.24 -5.56 6.35
C ALA A 29 -18.84 -6.16 6.53
N LEU A 30 -18.69 -7.49 6.35
CA LEU A 30 -17.38 -8.14 6.40
C LEU A 30 -16.44 -7.62 5.32
N ALA A 31 -16.89 -7.56 4.06
CA ALA A 31 -16.07 -7.03 2.96
C ALA A 31 -15.66 -5.56 3.19
N SER A 32 -16.54 -4.75 3.79
CA SER A 32 -16.22 -3.37 4.16
C SER A 32 -15.20 -3.29 5.29
N GLN A 33 -15.25 -4.20 6.26
CA GLN A 33 -14.28 -4.26 7.35
C GLN A 33 -12.90 -4.67 6.82
N ASP A 34 -12.85 -5.72 6.00
CA ASP A 34 -11.60 -6.22 5.40
C ASP A 34 -10.97 -5.16 4.48
N SER A 35 -11.79 -4.40 3.74
CA SER A 35 -11.33 -3.23 2.97
C SER A 35 -10.65 -2.18 3.86
N GLY A 36 -11.24 -1.86 5.01
CA GLY A 36 -10.66 -0.89 5.94
C GLY A 36 -9.34 -1.36 6.55
N GLU A 37 -9.21 -2.66 6.84
CA GLU A 37 -7.96 -3.26 7.30
C GLU A 37 -6.88 -3.20 6.22
N ALA A 38 -7.22 -3.52 4.97
CA ALA A 38 -6.30 -3.41 3.85
C ALA A 38 -5.83 -1.95 3.64
N ASP A 39 -6.75 -0.97 3.68
CA ASP A 39 -6.40 0.45 3.60
C ASP A 39 -5.45 0.87 4.74
N PHE A 40 -5.68 0.36 5.97
CA PHE A 40 -4.79 0.61 7.11
C PHE A 40 -3.38 0.02 6.88
N ARG A 41 -3.29 -1.22 6.38
CA ARG A 41 -1.99 -1.82 6.01
C ARG A 41 -1.28 -1.04 4.92
N GLY A 42 -2.02 -0.53 3.92
CA GLY A 42 -1.49 0.35 2.88
C GLY A 42 -0.89 1.64 3.44
N LEU A 43 -1.55 2.27 4.41
CA LEU A 43 -1.01 3.44 5.11
C LEU A 43 0.26 3.11 5.89
N VAL A 44 0.29 2.00 6.63
CA VAL A 44 1.50 1.57 7.37
C VAL A 44 2.65 1.31 6.40
N ALA A 45 2.40 0.60 5.29
CA ALA A 45 3.41 0.33 4.28
C ALA A 45 3.91 1.63 3.61
N THR A 46 3.05 2.62 3.41
CA THR A 46 3.44 3.95 2.89
C THR A 46 4.38 4.66 3.87
N VAL A 47 4.05 4.65 5.16
CA VAL A 47 4.91 5.24 6.21
C VAL A 47 6.26 4.53 6.26
N ASN A 48 6.27 3.20 6.19
CA ASN A 48 7.52 2.43 6.17
C ASN A 48 8.36 2.75 4.93
N ALA A 49 7.73 2.91 3.77
CA ALA A 49 8.43 3.25 2.52
C ALA A 49 9.06 4.65 2.61
N GLU A 50 8.32 5.63 3.15
CA GLU A 50 8.81 6.99 3.36
C GLU A 50 9.93 7.03 4.41
N GLU A 51 9.76 6.32 5.54
CA GLU A 51 10.81 6.20 6.57
C GLU A 51 12.08 5.59 5.99
N ALA A 52 11.96 4.49 5.24
CA ALA A 52 13.08 3.84 4.58
C ALA A 52 13.79 4.78 3.60
N TRP A 53 13.03 5.55 2.82
CA TRP A 53 13.60 6.52 1.88
C TRP A 53 14.35 7.65 2.59
N VAL A 54 13.74 8.30 3.58
CA VAL A 54 14.37 9.39 4.34
C VAL A 54 15.61 8.91 5.09
N LEU A 55 15.55 7.77 5.78
CA LEU A 55 16.69 7.22 6.51
C LEU A 55 17.84 6.85 5.57
N SER A 56 17.52 6.27 4.41
CA SER A 56 18.52 5.95 3.39
C SER A 56 19.15 7.22 2.81
N GLU A 57 18.36 8.25 2.54
CA GLU A 57 18.84 9.55 2.05
C GLU A 57 19.79 10.21 3.05
N ILE A 58 19.42 10.26 4.33
CA ILE A 58 20.28 10.80 5.40
C ILE A 58 21.61 10.06 5.42
N LYS A 59 21.58 8.73 5.40
CA LYS A 59 22.79 7.90 5.45
C LYS A 59 23.69 8.11 4.24
N VAL A 60 23.12 8.14 3.03
CA VAL A 60 23.85 8.43 1.79
C VAL A 60 24.45 9.83 1.82
N ALA A 61 23.70 10.83 2.32
CA ALA A 61 24.19 12.19 2.46
C ALA A 61 25.36 12.29 3.45
N GLU A 62 25.30 11.59 4.59
CA GLU A 62 26.39 11.50 5.56
C GLU A 62 27.65 10.88 4.93
N HIS A 63 27.51 9.75 4.23
CA HIS A 63 28.63 9.11 3.55
C HIS A 63 29.21 9.98 2.43
N TYR A 64 28.36 10.67 1.67
CA TYR A 64 28.81 11.56 0.61
C TYR A 64 29.56 12.79 1.17
N GLN A 65 29.10 13.36 2.29
CA GLN A 65 29.84 14.43 2.98
C GLN A 65 31.20 13.95 3.51
N ALA A 66 31.28 12.71 4.00
CA ALA A 66 32.53 12.10 4.40
C ALA A 66 33.48 11.90 3.20
N PHE A 67 32.95 11.47 2.05
CA PHE A 67 33.70 11.36 0.80
C PHE A 67 34.24 12.72 0.31
N LEU A 68 33.43 13.79 0.35
CA LEU A 68 33.89 15.13 -0.01
C LEU A 68 35.00 15.62 0.93
N SER A 69 34.87 15.33 2.22
CA SER A 69 35.90 15.66 3.21
C SER A 69 37.19 14.88 2.94
N TYR A 70 37.08 13.58 2.63
CA TYR A 70 38.21 12.74 2.22
C TYR A 70 38.93 13.31 1.00
N THR A 71 38.17 13.66 -0.05
CA THR A 71 38.71 14.22 -1.29
C THR A 71 39.44 15.53 -1.00
N ARG A 72 38.84 16.41 -0.20
CA ARG A 72 39.45 17.69 0.21
C ARG A 72 40.78 17.49 0.93
N TYR A 73 40.85 16.58 1.90
CA TYR A 73 42.08 16.34 2.66
C TYR A 73 43.14 15.61 1.85
N THR A 74 42.74 14.75 0.90
CA THR A 74 43.64 14.10 -0.04
C THR A 74 44.28 15.12 -0.98
N GLU A 75 43.47 16.00 -1.59
CA GLU A 75 43.93 17.11 -2.43
C GLU A 75 44.82 18.09 -1.67
N LEU A 76 44.47 18.41 -0.41
CA LEU A 76 45.30 19.26 0.44
C LEU A 76 46.67 18.62 0.69
N GLY A 77 46.71 17.34 1.04
CA GLY A 77 47.96 16.61 1.24
C GLY A 77 48.82 16.55 -0.03
N ASN A 78 48.21 16.38 -1.20
CA ASN A 78 48.90 16.41 -2.50
C ASN A 78 49.51 17.79 -2.78
N LYS A 79 48.77 18.87 -2.56
CA LYS A 79 49.30 20.24 -2.75
C LYS A 79 50.42 20.58 -1.78
N VAL A 80 50.32 20.14 -0.53
CA VAL A 80 51.40 20.31 0.47
C VAL A 80 52.64 19.50 0.07
N TYR A 81 52.44 18.30 -0.48
CA TYR A 81 53.53 17.49 -1.04
C TYR A 81 54.21 18.20 -2.22
N ASP A 82 53.45 18.76 -3.16
CA ASP A 82 54.01 19.50 -4.30
C ASP A 82 54.78 20.75 -3.84
N ALA A 83 54.26 21.48 -2.84
CA ALA A 83 54.93 22.64 -2.26
C ALA A 83 56.25 22.26 -1.55
N LEU A 84 56.27 21.14 -0.83
CA LEU A 84 57.49 20.60 -0.20
C LEU A 84 58.59 20.32 -1.23
N GLN A 85 58.22 19.85 -2.43
CA GLN A 85 59.17 19.58 -3.51
C GLN A 85 59.69 20.85 -4.17
N ALA A 86 58.89 21.92 -4.20
CA ALA A 86 59.25 23.20 -4.81
C ALA A 86 60.16 24.07 -3.94
N GLU A 87 59.96 24.08 -2.62
CA GLU A 87 60.71 24.95 -1.70
C GLU A 87 61.05 24.24 -0.36
N PRO A 88 62.19 23.53 -0.28
CA PRO A 88 62.52 22.65 0.86
C PRO A 88 62.98 23.40 2.13
N ALA A 89 62.96 24.74 2.13
CA ALA A 89 63.46 25.55 3.25
C ALA A 89 62.57 25.44 4.52
N ASP A 90 61.28 25.11 4.37
CA ASP A 90 60.28 24.97 5.45
C ASP A 90 59.82 23.50 5.66
N ALA A 91 60.70 22.54 5.35
CA ALA A 91 60.35 21.13 5.20
C ALA A 91 59.67 20.50 6.43
N SER A 92 60.10 20.84 7.65
CA SER A 92 59.59 20.20 8.87
C SER A 92 58.14 20.57 9.20
N GLY A 93 57.71 21.80 8.90
CA GLY A 93 56.33 22.25 9.09
C GLY A 93 55.38 21.65 8.04
N LEU A 94 55.82 21.63 6.77
CA LEU A 94 55.04 21.09 5.66
C LEU A 94 54.92 19.56 5.72
N GLU A 95 55.95 18.84 6.17
CA GLU A 95 55.87 17.39 6.38
C GLU A 95 54.81 17.00 7.42
N ARG A 96 54.71 17.75 8.52
CA ARG A 96 53.68 17.52 9.53
C ARG A 96 52.28 17.79 8.97
N GLN A 97 52.09 18.92 8.26
CA GLN A 97 50.80 19.23 7.63
C GLN A 97 50.37 18.20 6.58
N LYS A 98 51.32 17.66 5.80
CA LYS A 98 51.06 16.58 4.85
C LYS A 98 50.61 15.31 5.58
N SER A 99 51.34 14.90 6.61
CA SER A 99 51.03 13.73 7.42
C SER A 99 49.65 13.85 8.09
N ASP A 100 49.33 15.02 8.62
CA ASP A 100 48.04 15.28 9.26
C ASP A 100 46.89 15.23 8.25
N SER A 101 47.07 15.84 7.07
CA SER A 101 46.05 15.86 6.01
C SER A 101 45.75 14.46 5.48
N TRP A 102 46.77 13.68 5.15
CA TRP A 102 46.58 12.29 4.73
C TRP A 102 46.09 11.37 5.86
N GLY A 103 46.51 11.63 7.10
CA GLY A 103 46.02 10.91 8.27
C GLY A 103 44.52 11.10 8.48
N ILE A 104 44.02 12.33 8.33
CA ILE A 104 42.58 12.64 8.38
C ILE A 104 41.84 11.97 7.21
N ALA A 105 42.38 12.05 5.99
CA ALA A 105 41.78 11.39 4.83
C ALA A 105 41.64 9.87 5.04
N PHE A 106 42.71 9.20 5.49
CA PHE A 106 42.67 7.76 5.78
C PHE A 106 41.65 7.41 6.88
N GLY A 107 41.56 8.23 7.92
CA GLY A 107 40.55 8.08 8.98
C GLY A 107 39.12 8.20 8.44
N LEU A 108 38.85 9.17 7.57
CA LEU A 108 37.54 9.37 6.96
C LEU A 108 37.14 8.19 6.06
N GLN A 109 38.07 7.68 5.25
CA GLN A 109 37.81 6.54 4.37
C GLN A 109 37.50 5.25 5.14
N SER A 110 38.21 5.00 6.24
CA SER A 110 38.06 3.74 6.99
C SER A 110 36.82 3.70 7.90
N LEU A 111 36.33 4.86 8.34
CA LEU A 111 35.28 4.95 9.37
C LEU A 111 33.93 5.46 8.85
N PHE A 112 33.90 6.27 7.79
CA PHE A 112 32.73 7.10 7.49
C PHE A 112 32.08 6.90 6.13
N PHE A 113 32.68 6.16 5.18
CA PHE A 113 31.97 5.79 3.96
C PHE A 113 32.47 4.45 3.37
N PRO A 114 31.58 3.61 2.81
CA PRO A 114 31.98 2.31 2.27
C PRO A 114 32.73 2.44 0.93
N SER A 115 33.90 1.82 0.83
CA SER A 115 34.71 1.83 -0.41
C SER A 115 34.05 1.12 -1.59
N ARG A 116 33.04 0.26 -1.35
CA ARG A 116 32.31 -0.46 -2.41
C ARG A 116 31.51 0.44 -3.36
N TYR A 117 31.25 1.67 -2.94
CA TYR A 117 30.55 2.70 -3.73
C TYR A 117 31.50 3.67 -4.42
N LEU A 118 32.81 3.48 -4.28
CA LEU A 118 33.79 4.22 -5.07
C LEU A 118 33.90 3.62 -6.47
N LEU A 119 33.73 4.47 -7.47
CA LEU A 119 33.91 4.13 -8.87
C LEU A 119 35.41 4.13 -9.22
N PRO A 120 35.81 3.43 -10.31
CA PRO A 120 37.21 3.42 -10.76
C PRO A 120 37.76 4.81 -11.14
N ASP A 121 36.89 5.78 -11.44
CA ASP A 121 37.24 7.17 -11.73
C ASP A 121 37.47 8.03 -10.47
N GLY A 122 37.29 7.43 -9.28
CA GLY A 122 37.44 8.11 -8.00
C GLY A 122 36.19 8.86 -7.53
N THR A 123 35.07 8.78 -8.24
CA THR A 123 33.80 9.37 -7.82
C THR A 123 33.00 8.44 -6.90
N TYR A 124 32.04 9.01 -6.16
CA TYR A 124 31.18 8.27 -5.24
C TYR A 124 29.79 8.03 -5.86
N ASP A 125 29.38 6.77 -5.94
CA ASP A 125 28.08 6.36 -6.47
C ASP A 125 27.02 6.34 -5.35
N SER A 126 26.47 7.52 -5.06
CA SER A 126 25.40 7.68 -4.07
C SER A 126 24.08 7.02 -4.49
N GLN A 127 23.82 6.94 -5.80
CA GLN A 127 22.59 6.34 -6.31
C GLN A 127 22.59 4.84 -6.08
N ARG A 128 23.71 4.16 -6.38
CA ARG A 128 23.83 2.73 -6.12
C ARG A 128 23.71 2.41 -4.63
N GLU A 129 24.27 3.24 -3.76
CA GLU A 129 24.10 3.05 -2.32
C GLU A 129 22.64 3.21 -1.90
N MET A 130 21.95 4.24 -2.40
CA MET A 130 20.53 4.44 -2.16
C MET A 130 19.71 3.22 -2.60
N ASP A 131 19.93 2.73 -3.82
CA ASP A 131 19.20 1.59 -4.37
C ASP A 131 19.43 0.31 -3.54
N GLU A 132 20.66 0.08 -3.08
CA GLU A 132 20.99 -1.05 -2.21
C GLU A 132 20.31 -0.93 -0.83
N LEU A 133 20.32 0.27 -0.21
CA LEU A 133 19.66 0.51 1.08
C LEU A 133 18.14 0.34 0.98
N LEU A 134 17.51 0.90 -0.06
CA LEU A 134 16.08 0.71 -0.30
C LEU A 134 15.73 -0.76 -0.54
N ALA A 135 16.56 -1.50 -1.28
CA ALA A 135 16.36 -2.93 -1.51
C ALA A 135 16.57 -3.78 -0.23
N ASP A 136 17.41 -3.34 0.70
CA ASP A 136 17.55 -3.94 2.03
C ASP A 136 16.29 -3.66 2.88
N GLU A 137 15.81 -2.42 2.92
CA GLU A 137 14.60 -2.03 3.67
C GLU A 137 13.33 -2.72 3.14
N GLN A 138 13.18 -2.84 1.82
CA GLN A 138 12.10 -3.59 1.18
C GLN A 138 12.08 -5.08 1.57
N ARG A 139 13.23 -5.65 1.95
CA ARG A 139 13.31 -7.03 2.45
C ARG A 139 13.02 -7.13 3.94
N ALA A 140 13.36 -6.09 4.71
CA ALA A 140 13.18 -6.08 6.15
C ALA A 140 11.74 -5.75 6.57
N ARG A 141 11.05 -4.89 5.83
CA ARG A 141 9.73 -4.37 6.16
C ARG A 141 8.84 -4.30 4.92
N ASP A 142 7.53 -4.31 5.17
CA ASP A 142 6.56 -4.07 4.13
C ASP A 142 6.53 -2.59 3.77
N THR A 143 6.86 -2.30 2.52
CA THR A 143 6.92 -0.96 1.90
C THR A 143 6.03 -0.88 0.66
N ARG A 144 5.29 -1.96 0.33
CA ARG A 144 4.51 -2.07 -0.91
C ARG A 144 3.06 -1.68 -0.68
N ALA A 145 2.84 -0.39 -0.48
CA ALA A 145 1.52 0.18 -0.19
C ALA A 145 0.49 -0.10 -1.28
N GLU A 146 0.89 -0.08 -2.56
CA GLU A 146 -0.01 -0.24 -3.70
C GLU A 146 -0.77 -1.56 -3.64
N THR A 147 -0.11 -2.64 -3.21
CA THR A 147 -0.73 -3.97 -3.15
C THR A 147 -1.90 -3.99 -2.16
N HIS A 148 -1.74 -3.32 -1.02
CA HIS A 148 -2.78 -3.27 0.02
C HIS A 148 -3.94 -2.35 -0.38
N PHE A 149 -3.66 -1.22 -1.04
CA PHE A 149 -4.71 -0.35 -1.55
C PHE A 149 -5.49 -0.99 -2.70
N GLU A 150 -4.83 -1.75 -3.58
CA GLU A 150 -5.52 -2.53 -4.62
C GLU A 150 -6.43 -3.62 -4.01
N GLU A 151 -5.96 -4.31 -2.96
CA GLU A 151 -6.78 -5.26 -2.20
C GLU A 151 -7.99 -4.56 -1.56
N GLY A 152 -7.76 -3.43 -0.89
CA GLY A 152 -8.79 -2.61 -0.27
C GLY A 152 -9.84 -2.12 -1.28
N ASP A 153 -9.42 -1.66 -2.45
CA ASP A 153 -10.29 -1.21 -3.54
C ASP A 153 -11.20 -2.33 -4.08
N ASN A 154 -10.64 -3.54 -4.22
CA ASN A 154 -11.40 -4.70 -4.67
C ASN A 154 -12.46 -5.12 -3.64
N LEU A 155 -12.08 -5.14 -2.36
CA LEU A 155 -13.00 -5.45 -1.25
C LEU A 155 -14.09 -4.38 -1.10
N ARG A 156 -13.73 -3.10 -1.26
CA ARG A 156 -14.69 -1.98 -1.25
C ARG A 156 -15.69 -2.10 -2.41
N ARG A 157 -15.21 -2.48 -3.60
CA ARG A 157 -16.09 -2.75 -4.75
C ARG A 157 -17.05 -3.90 -4.46
N LYS A 158 -16.56 -4.99 -3.88
CA LYS A 158 -17.38 -6.13 -3.45
C LYS A 158 -18.46 -5.69 -2.45
N ALA A 159 -18.08 -4.93 -1.42
CA ALA A 159 -19.01 -4.41 -0.42
C ALA A 159 -20.10 -3.53 -1.07
N ASN A 160 -19.73 -2.60 -1.95
CA ASN A 160 -20.68 -1.74 -2.66
C ASN A 160 -21.66 -2.53 -3.53
N LEU A 161 -21.18 -3.53 -4.28
CA LEU A 161 -22.05 -4.39 -5.10
C LEU A 161 -23.03 -5.20 -4.24
N LEU A 162 -22.61 -5.69 -3.07
CA LEU A 162 -23.51 -6.38 -2.14
C LEU A 162 -24.57 -5.42 -1.56
N VAL A 163 -24.20 -4.17 -1.27
CA VAL A 163 -25.16 -3.13 -0.85
C VAL A 163 -26.17 -2.83 -1.96
N ASP A 164 -25.73 -2.74 -3.22
CA ASP A 164 -26.64 -2.57 -4.36
C ASP A 164 -27.64 -3.73 -4.48
N MET A 165 -27.21 -4.96 -4.18
CA MET A 165 -28.11 -6.12 -4.14
C MET A 165 -29.14 -6.03 -3.01
N LEU A 166 -28.82 -5.41 -1.87
CA LEU A 166 -29.81 -5.14 -0.81
C LEU A 166 -30.91 -4.21 -1.28
N ILE A 167 -30.59 -3.21 -2.11
CA ILE A 167 -31.59 -2.32 -2.71
C ILE A 167 -32.55 -3.14 -3.57
N LEU A 168 -32.03 -4.02 -4.42
CA LEU A 168 -32.82 -4.88 -5.29
C LEU A 168 -33.71 -5.86 -4.50
N LEU A 169 -33.18 -6.45 -3.42
CA LEU A 169 -33.95 -7.31 -2.51
C LEU A 169 -35.01 -6.51 -1.73
N GLY A 170 -34.73 -5.25 -1.37
CA GLY A 170 -35.70 -4.33 -0.78
C GLY A 170 -36.88 -4.05 -1.70
N VAL A 171 -36.62 -3.86 -3.01
CA VAL A 171 -37.67 -3.72 -4.01
C VAL A 171 -38.48 -5.01 -4.16
N SER A 172 -37.84 -6.18 -4.12
CA SER A 172 -38.52 -7.49 -4.08
C SER A 172 -39.45 -7.63 -2.88
N PHE A 173 -38.96 -7.27 -1.68
CA PHE A 173 -39.75 -7.24 -0.45
C PHE A 173 -41.00 -6.36 -0.61
N TRP A 174 -40.84 -5.15 -1.15
CA TRP A 174 -41.94 -4.23 -1.40
C TRP A 174 -42.98 -4.79 -2.39
N PHE A 175 -42.55 -5.50 -3.42
CA PHE A 175 -43.49 -6.17 -4.33
C PHE A 175 -44.27 -7.30 -3.68
N PHE A 176 -43.65 -8.08 -2.79
CA PHE A 176 -44.37 -9.11 -2.05
C PHE A 176 -45.36 -8.54 -1.05
N THR A 177 -45.05 -7.42 -0.39
CA THR A 177 -46.02 -6.75 0.49
C THR A 177 -47.20 -6.19 -0.29
N LEU A 178 -46.96 -5.57 -1.47
CA LEU A 178 -48.04 -5.14 -2.37
C LEU A 178 -48.90 -6.31 -2.87
N ALA A 179 -48.27 -7.43 -3.24
CA ALA A 179 -48.99 -8.63 -3.66
C ALA A 179 -49.91 -9.18 -2.57
N GLN A 180 -49.53 -9.01 -1.29
CA GLN A 180 -50.34 -9.45 -0.15
C GLN A 180 -51.56 -8.56 0.10
N ILE A 181 -51.46 -7.26 -0.20
CA ILE A 181 -52.53 -6.26 0.06
C ILE A 181 -53.57 -6.24 -1.06
N ILE A 182 -53.17 -6.48 -2.31
CA ILE A 182 -54.06 -6.32 -3.48
C ILE A 182 -54.96 -7.55 -3.67
N GLU A 183 -56.27 -7.33 -3.80
CA GLU A 183 -57.26 -8.41 -3.98
C GLU A 183 -57.49 -8.82 -5.45
N HIS A 184 -57.20 -7.93 -6.41
CA HIS A 184 -57.41 -8.14 -7.84
C HIS A 184 -56.34 -9.04 -8.51
N LYS A 185 -56.58 -9.42 -9.78
CA LYS A 185 -55.67 -10.25 -10.59
C LYS A 185 -54.23 -9.70 -10.68
N ALA A 186 -54.06 -8.40 -10.50
CA ALA A 186 -52.75 -7.73 -10.44
C ALA A 186 -51.82 -8.28 -9.33
N LYS A 187 -52.36 -8.91 -8.27
CA LYS A 187 -51.54 -9.51 -7.21
C LYS A 187 -50.56 -10.58 -7.70
N ILE A 188 -50.93 -11.32 -8.77
CA ILE A 188 -50.07 -12.34 -9.36
C ILE A 188 -48.88 -11.70 -10.09
N LEU A 189 -49.11 -10.55 -10.75
CA LEU A 189 -48.06 -9.80 -11.42
C LEU A 189 -47.02 -9.30 -10.41
N PHE A 190 -47.46 -8.72 -9.29
CA PHE A 190 -46.56 -8.26 -8.24
C PHE A 190 -45.81 -9.41 -7.55
N ALA A 191 -46.47 -10.54 -7.28
CA ALA A 191 -45.79 -11.72 -6.73
C ALA A 191 -44.72 -12.27 -7.69
N PHE A 192 -45.00 -12.27 -9.00
CA PHE A 192 -44.04 -12.70 -10.01
C PHE A 192 -42.86 -11.73 -10.11
N ALA A 193 -43.11 -10.42 -10.15
CA ALA A 193 -42.06 -9.40 -10.16
C ALA A 193 -41.18 -9.48 -8.91
N GLY A 194 -41.77 -9.62 -7.72
CA GLY A 194 -41.04 -9.83 -6.47
C GLY A 194 -40.19 -11.09 -6.53
N GLY A 195 -40.75 -12.22 -6.98
CA GLY A 195 -40.03 -13.48 -7.12
C GLY A 195 -38.87 -13.41 -8.11
N PHE A 196 -39.07 -12.75 -9.24
CA PHE A 196 -38.02 -12.53 -10.23
C PHE A 196 -36.86 -11.71 -9.65
N LEU A 197 -37.15 -10.60 -8.97
CA LEU A 197 -36.14 -9.77 -8.32
C LEU A 197 -35.43 -10.51 -7.18
N LEU A 198 -36.14 -11.32 -6.39
CA LEU A 198 -35.50 -12.18 -5.38
C LEU A 198 -34.51 -13.13 -6.04
N ALA A 199 -34.91 -13.79 -7.13
CA ALA A 199 -34.05 -14.75 -7.82
C ALA A 199 -32.81 -14.08 -8.40
N VAL A 200 -32.98 -12.96 -9.11
CA VAL A 200 -31.89 -12.19 -9.70
C VAL A 200 -30.96 -11.64 -8.61
N GLY A 201 -31.50 -11.03 -7.56
CA GLY A 201 -30.69 -10.46 -6.48
C GLY A 201 -29.91 -11.51 -5.69
N SER A 202 -30.55 -12.65 -5.39
CA SER A 202 -29.88 -13.76 -4.69
C SER A 202 -28.79 -14.38 -5.55
N PHE A 203 -29.05 -14.57 -6.85
CA PHE A 203 -28.08 -15.16 -7.76
C PHE A 203 -26.90 -14.22 -8.03
N ALA A 204 -27.16 -12.92 -8.22
CA ALA A 204 -26.12 -11.92 -8.38
C ALA A 204 -25.26 -11.79 -7.12
N ALA A 205 -25.87 -11.77 -5.93
CA ALA A 205 -25.12 -11.77 -4.66
C ALA A 205 -24.22 -13.01 -4.50
N LEU A 206 -24.70 -14.19 -4.91
CA LEU A 206 -23.89 -15.41 -4.93
C LEU A 206 -22.72 -15.33 -5.92
N ILE A 207 -22.93 -14.75 -7.11
CA ILE A 207 -21.84 -14.57 -8.08
C ILE A 207 -20.78 -13.62 -7.51
N ILE A 208 -21.20 -12.49 -6.94
CA ILE A 208 -20.28 -11.52 -6.33
C ILE A 208 -19.44 -12.21 -5.25
N GLU A 209 -20.04 -13.07 -4.44
CA GLU A 209 -19.34 -13.78 -3.37
C GLU A 209 -18.35 -14.84 -3.87
N LEU A 210 -18.61 -15.47 -5.02
CA LEU A 210 -17.76 -16.52 -5.57
C LEU A 210 -16.64 -16.01 -6.49
N VAL A 211 -16.84 -14.86 -7.11
CA VAL A 211 -15.93 -14.31 -8.13
C VAL A 211 -15.03 -13.21 -7.57
N MET A 212 -15.48 -12.49 -6.54
CA MET A 212 -14.78 -11.35 -5.92
C MET A 212 -14.46 -11.65 -4.47
#